data_AF-A0A0F9E659-F1
#
_entry.id   AF-A0A0F9E659-F1
#
_cell.length_a   1.000
_cell.length_b   1.000
_cell.length_c   1.000
_cell.angle_alpha   90.00
_cell.angle_beta   90.00
_cell.angle_gamma   90.00
#
_symmetry.space_group_name_H-M   'P 1'
#
loop_
_entity.id
_entity.type
_entity.pdbx_description
1 polymer ?
#
loop_
_entity_poly.entity_id
_entity_poly.type
_entity_poly.pdbx_seq_one_letter_code
_entity_poly.pdbx_strand_id
1 'polypeptide(L)' 'ELPSKTKLSELISKDLKKRGFKFVGPTICYAFMQAVGMVNDHTTDCFRYEEIIKLIRKS' A
#
# COMPACT_ATOMS: atom_id res chain seq x y z
N GLU A 1 -5.92 -10.81 -9.43
CA GLU A 1 -5.80 -9.39 -9.82
C GLU A 1 -5.80 -8.53 -8.55
N LEU A 2 -5.00 -7.47 -8.49
CA LEU A 2 -4.90 -6.59 -7.33
C LEU A 2 -5.70 -5.30 -7.59
N PRO A 3 -6.34 -4.72 -6.55
CA PRO A 3 -7.06 -3.47 -6.73
C PRO A 3 -6.09 -2.30 -6.97
N SER A 4 -6.55 -1.24 -7.64
CA SER A 4 -5.77 -0.01 -7.84
C SER A 4 -5.89 0.99 -6.69
N LYS A 5 -6.80 0.74 -5.73
CA LYS A 5 -7.02 1.53 -4.52
C LYS A 5 -7.83 0.72 -3.51
N THR A 6 -7.73 1.10 -2.24
CA THR A 6 -8.50 0.53 -1.12
C THR A 6 -9.23 1.61 -0.34
N LYS A 7 -10.21 1.22 0.48
CA LYS A 7 -10.90 2.14 1.41
C LYS A 7 -9.91 2.89 2.32
N LEU A 8 -8.84 2.23 2.76
CA LEU A 8 -7.80 2.86 3.56
C LEU A 8 -7.04 3.94 2.76
N SER A 9 -6.65 3.64 1.51
CA SER A 9 -5.98 4.63 0.65
C SER A 9 -6.86 5.84 0.33
N GLU A 10 -8.19 5.68 0.28
CA GLU A 10 -9.15 6.78 0.11
C GLU A 10 -9.20 7.68 1.36
N LEU A 11 -9.20 7.07 2.55
CA LEU A 11 -9.14 7.79 3.82
C LEU A 11 -7.84 8.58 3.95
N ILE A 12 -6.69 7.95 3.65
CA ILE A 12 -5.37 8.60 3.69
C ILE A 12 -5.31 9.74 2.67
N SER A 13 -5.72 9.51 1.43
CA SER A 13 -5.79 10.57 0.39
C SER A 13 -6.62 11.76 0.88
N LYS A 14 -7.78 11.52 1.51
CA LYS A 14 -8.64 12.59 2.03
C LYS A 14 -7.95 13.36 3.16
N ASP A 15 -7.27 12.69 4.08
CA ASP A 15 -6.57 13.34 5.18
C ASP A 15 -5.37 14.15 4.69
N LEU A 16 -4.55 13.59 3.79
CA LEU A 16 -3.42 14.30 3.20
C LEU A 16 -3.85 15.54 2.41
N LYS A 17 -4.95 15.46 1.65
CA LYS A 17 -5.52 16.64 0.98
C LYS A 17 -5.94 17.72 1.97
N LYS A 18 -6.57 17.35 3.10
CA LYS A 18 -6.94 18.30 4.17
C LYS A 18 -5.72 18.97 4.80
N ARG A 19 -4.60 18.26 4.90
CA ARG A 19 -3.32 18.77 5.40
C ARG A 19 -2.53 19.60 4.36
N GLY A 20 -3.10 19.82 3.16
CA GLY A 20 -2.50 20.67 2.13
C GLY A 20 -1.58 19.96 1.14
N PHE A 21 -1.44 18.63 1.21
CA PHE A 21 -0.65 17.88 0.24
C PHE A 21 -1.35 17.88 -1.14
N LYS A 22 -0.54 17.97 -2.20
CA LYS A 22 -0.98 17.92 -3.60
C LYS A 22 -0.53 16.60 -4.23
N PHE A 23 -1.20 16.17 -5.31
CA PHE A 23 -0.92 14.90 -6.00
C PHE A 23 -1.00 13.65 -5.12
N VAL A 24 -1.89 13.66 -4.13
CA VAL A 24 -2.13 12.55 -3.19
C VAL A 24 -3.49 11.88 -3.45
N GLY A 25 -3.74 11.47 -4.69
CA GLY A 25 -4.96 10.71 -5.04
C GLY A 25 -4.96 9.31 -4.41
N PRO A 26 -6.11 8.63 -4.28
CA PRO A 26 -6.19 7.31 -3.64
C PRO A 26 -5.27 6.26 -4.27
N THR A 27 -5.17 6.22 -5.60
CA THR A 27 -4.24 5.31 -6.31
C THR A 27 -2.78 5.60 -6.00
N ILE A 28 -2.39 6.87 -5.92
CA ILE A 28 -1.02 7.28 -5.55
C ILE A 28 -0.75 6.87 -4.10
N CYS A 29 -1.70 7.09 -3.20
CA CYS A 29 -1.59 6.67 -1.81
C CYS A 29 -1.47 5.15 -1.71
N TYR A 30 -2.25 4.39 -2.47
CA TYR A 30 -2.18 2.94 -2.46
C TYR A 30 -0.84 2.42 -2.98
N ALA A 31 -0.36 2.95 -4.10
CA ALA A 31 0.97 2.62 -4.64
C ALA A 31 2.09 2.96 -3.64
N PHE A 32 1.99 4.09 -2.95
CA PHE A 32 2.93 4.46 -1.90
C PHE A 32 2.89 3.47 -0.73
N MET A 33 1.70 3.10 -0.25
CA MET A 33 1.52 2.12 0.83
C MET A 33 2.15 0.76 0.47
N GLN A 34 2.02 0.33 -0.79
CA GLN A 34 2.68 -0.88 -1.28
C GLN A 34 4.21 -0.72 -1.27
N ALA A 35 4.73 0.41 -1.78
CA ALA A 35 6.16 0.66 -1.88
C ALA A 35 6.88 0.76 -0.52
N VAL A 36 6.23 1.35 0.50
CA VAL A 36 6.82 1.50 1.84
C VAL A 36 6.53 0.32 2.77
N GLY A 37 5.87 -0.73 2.28
CA GLY A 37 5.59 -1.94 3.06
C GLY A 37 4.44 -1.81 4.06
N MET A 38 3.58 -0.80 3.93
CA MET A 38 2.31 -0.74 4.69
C MET A 38 1.31 -1.80 4.21
N VAL A 39 1.42 -2.23 2.96
CA VAL A 39 0.65 -3.32 2.36
C VAL A 39 1.61 -4.26 1.64
N ASN A 40 1.50 -5.57 1.89
CA ASN A 40 2.24 -6.58 1.14
C ASN A 40 1.35 -7.20 0.06
N ASP A 41 1.48 -6.68 -1.15
CA ASP A 41 0.76 -7.16 -2.34
C ASP A 41 1.68 -7.94 -3.30
N HIS A 42 2.82 -8.43 -2.84
CA HIS A 42 3.59 -9.37 -3.65
C HIS A 42 2.73 -10.60 -3.99
N THR A 43 2.67 -10.95 -5.27
CA THR A 43 1.97 -12.16 -5.73
C THR A 43 2.70 -13.42 -5.25
N THR A 44 2.00 -14.55 -5.15
CA THR A 44 2.54 -15.81 -4.62
C THR A 44 3.67 -16.40 -5.46
N ASP A 45 3.75 -16.01 -6.74
CA ASP A 45 4.81 -16.38 -7.69
C ASP A 45 6.02 -15.42 -7.63
N CYS A 46 5.97 -14.35 -6.83
CA CYS A 46 7.09 -13.45 -6.65
C CYS A 46 8.22 -14.13 -5.86
N PHE A 47 9.46 -14.04 -6.33
CA PHE A 47 10.65 -14.59 -5.64
C PHE A 47 10.83 -14.06 -4.21
N ARG A 48 10.23 -12.91 -3.88
CA ARG A 48 10.26 -12.27 -2.56
C ARG A 48 9.14 -12.71 -1.62
N TYR A 49 8.10 -13.39 -2.11
CA TYR A 49 6.87 -13.67 -1.37
C TYR A 49 7.14 -14.40 -0.05
N GLU A 50 7.84 -15.53 -0.12
CA GLU A 50 8.18 -16.37 1.04
C GLU A 50 9.00 -15.62 2.10
N GLU A 51 9.97 -14.82 1.65
CA GLU A 51 10.82 -14.05 2.56
C GLU A 51 10.01 -12.99 3.31
N ILE A 52 9.18 -12.24 2.59
CA ILE A 52 8.37 -11.16 3.19
C ILE A 52 7.31 -11.74 4.14
N ILE A 53 6.64 -12.83 3.77
CA ILE A 53 5.64 -13.48 4.64
C ILE A 53 6.27 -13.96 5.95
N LYS A 54 7.50 -14.49 5.91
CA LYS A 54 8.23 -14.89 7.12
C LYS A 54 8.58 -13.71 8.02
N LEU A 55 8.89 -12.54 7.45
CA LEU A 55 9.17 -11.32 8.23
C LEU A 55 7.91 -10.81 8.94
N ILE A 56 6.78 -10.76 8.23
CA ILE A 56 5.50 -10.28 8.79
C ILE A 56 5.05 -11.15 9.96
N ARG A 57 5.14 -12.49 9.83
CA ARG A 57 4.67 -13.44 10.87
C ARG A 57 5.53 -13.47 12.15
N LYS A 58 6.72 -12.85 12.13
CA LYS A 58 7.63 -12.78 13.28
C LYS A 58 7.42 -11.52 14.13
N SER A 59 6.64 -10.57 13.65
CA SER A 59 6.30 -9.31 14.33
C SER A 59 5.04 -9.47 15.17
#